data_AF-A0A383DXR2-F1
#
_entry.id   AF-A0A383DXR2-F1
#
_cell.length_a   1.000
_cell.length_b   1.000
_cell.length_c   1.000
_cell.angle_alpha   90.00
_cell.angle_beta   90.00
_cell.angle_gamma   90.00
#
_symmetry.space_group_name_H-M   'P 1'
#
loop_
_entity.id
_entity.type
_entity.pdbx_description
1 polymer ?
#
loop_
_entity_poly.entity_id
_entity_poly.type
_entity_poly.pdbx_seq_one_letter_code
_entity_poly.pdbx_strand_id
1 'polypeptide(L)'
;MYLLPANTSAESDRIINVSGLVIAPGFVDVHNHTDRSLVNPNSNLNEGFIRQGVTTIVGGPDGYLSPVEIQKLKDSLAEHGAGTNVACYVGHNSIRSEVMKNDFKRDATKNELNQMRTMVK
;
A
#
# COMPACT_ATOMS: atom_id res chain seq x y z
N MET A 1 10.30 -15.43 -10.55
CA MET A 1 11.77 -15.59 -10.50
C MET A 1 12.05 -16.94 -9.89
N TYR A 2 12.70 -17.85 -10.62
CA TYR A 2 13.09 -19.16 -10.09
C TYR A 2 14.56 -19.12 -9.70
N LEU A 3 14.87 -19.51 -8.46
CA LEU A 3 16.24 -19.81 -8.06
C LEU A 3 16.51 -21.25 -8.47
N LEU A 4 17.30 -21.41 -9.53
CA LEU A 4 17.75 -22.73 -9.96
C LEU A 4 18.94 -23.17 -9.10
N PRO A 5 19.11 -24.48 -8.86
CA PRO A 5 20.34 -25.00 -8.27
C PRO A 5 21.59 -24.53 -9.03
N ALA A 6 22.72 -24.46 -8.34
CA ALA A 6 23.99 -24.11 -8.97
C ALA A 6 24.29 -25.04 -10.17
N ASN A 7 24.84 -24.48 -11.25
CA ASN A 7 25.16 -25.18 -12.50
C ASN A 7 23.97 -25.77 -13.27
N THR A 8 22.74 -25.33 -12.98
CA THR A 8 21.58 -25.70 -13.79
C THR A 8 21.66 -25.04 -15.17
N SER A 9 21.60 -25.82 -16.23
CA SER A 9 21.41 -25.32 -17.59
C SER A 9 19.96 -24.91 -17.78
N ALA A 10 19.73 -23.66 -18.19
CA ALA A 10 18.40 -23.15 -18.51
C ALA A 10 18.47 -22.25 -19.75
N GLU A 11 17.45 -22.34 -20.60
CA GLU A 11 17.25 -21.41 -21.70
C GLU A 11 16.42 -20.21 -21.22
N SER A 12 16.78 -19.01 -21.68
CA SER A 12 16.12 -17.75 -21.32
C SER A 12 16.21 -16.79 -22.48
N ASP A 13 15.15 -16.02 -22.73
CA ASP A 13 15.15 -14.91 -23.70
C ASP A 13 16.16 -13.81 -23.33
N ARG A 14 16.51 -13.71 -22.04
CA ARG A 14 17.43 -12.68 -21.54
C ARG A 14 18.28 -13.17 -20.38
N ILE A 15 19.57 -12.89 -20.45
CA ILE A 15 20.54 -13.14 -19.37
C ILE A 15 21.10 -11.80 -18.90
N ILE A 16 21.02 -11.54 -17.59
CA ILE A 16 21.56 -10.32 -16.97
C ILE A 16 22.65 -10.74 -15.99
N ASN A 17 23.89 -10.28 -16.22
CA ASN A 17 25.00 -10.55 -15.32
C ASN A 17 24.93 -9.60 -14.11
N VAL A 18 24.73 -10.18 -12.92
CA VAL A 18 24.68 -9.46 -11.64
C VAL A 18 25.79 -9.93 -10.69
N SER A 19 26.92 -10.37 -11.22
CA SER A 19 28.08 -10.84 -10.45
C SER A 19 28.55 -9.76 -9.46
N GLY A 20 28.78 -10.16 -8.20
CA GLY A 20 29.16 -9.24 -7.13
C GLY A 20 28.00 -8.42 -6.54
N LEU A 21 26.77 -8.63 -7.01
CA LEU A 21 25.55 -8.03 -6.45
C LEU A 21 24.72 -9.08 -5.69
N VAL A 22 23.73 -8.61 -4.94
CA VAL A 22 22.78 -9.44 -4.20
C VAL A 22 21.45 -9.49 -4.95
N ILE A 23 20.88 -10.69 -5.05
CA ILE A 23 19.48 -10.86 -5.44
C ILE A 23 18.68 -11.18 -4.19
N ALA A 24 17.65 -10.37 -3.93
CA ALA A 24 16.74 -10.55 -2.81
C ALA A 24 15.28 -10.41 -3.30
N PRO A 25 14.29 -10.91 -2.55
CA PRO A 25 12.91 -10.46 -2.70
C PRO A 25 12.84 -8.93 -2.57
N GLY A 26 11.90 -8.32 -3.27
CA GLY A 26 11.64 -6.89 -3.08
C GLY A 26 11.20 -6.58 -1.65
N PHE A 27 11.60 -5.43 -1.14
CA PHE A 27 11.30 -5.04 0.24
C PHE A 27 9.82 -4.69 0.40
N VAL A 28 9.28 -5.02 1.58
CA VAL A 28 7.92 -4.70 1.99
C VAL A 28 7.99 -3.61 3.05
N ASP A 29 7.55 -2.42 2.69
CA ASP A 29 7.45 -1.29 3.62
C ASP A 29 6.07 -1.28 4.29
N VAL A 30 6.04 -1.70 5.56
CA VAL A 30 4.82 -1.88 6.34
C VAL A 30 4.30 -0.60 7.00
N HIS A 31 5.01 0.53 6.85
CA HIS A 31 4.61 1.79 7.46
C HIS A 31 4.86 2.94 6.49
N ASN A 32 3.92 3.14 5.58
CA ASN A 32 4.07 4.08 4.48
C ASN A 32 2.88 5.05 4.40
N HIS A 33 3.15 6.32 4.07
CA HIS A 33 2.15 7.39 3.94
C HIS A 33 2.01 7.90 2.49
N THR A 34 2.65 7.27 1.50
CA THR A 34 2.56 7.68 0.09
C THR A 34 1.29 7.21 -0.58
N ASP A 35 0.48 6.36 0.07
CA ASP A 35 -0.81 5.87 -0.43
C ASP A 35 -1.70 7.01 -0.96
N ARG A 36 -1.75 8.16 -0.27
CA ARG A 36 -2.50 9.34 -0.70
C ARG A 36 -1.96 9.99 -1.97
N SER A 37 -0.66 9.93 -2.19
CA SER A 37 -0.01 10.48 -3.38
C SER A 37 -0.17 9.56 -4.59
N LEU A 38 -0.41 8.25 -4.37
CA LEU A 38 -0.58 7.30 -5.45
C LEU A 38 -1.87 7.50 -6.26
N VAL A 39 -2.85 8.24 -5.74
CA VAL A 39 -4.06 8.60 -6.51
C VAL A 39 -3.79 9.57 -7.67
N ASN A 40 -2.60 10.19 -7.69
CA ASN A 40 -2.17 11.07 -8.76
C ASN A 40 -1.29 10.27 -9.75
N PRO A 41 -1.65 10.20 -11.04
CA PRO A 41 -0.89 9.45 -12.04
C PRO A 41 0.55 9.95 -12.22
N ASN A 42 0.85 11.21 -11.89
CA ASN A 42 2.22 11.73 -11.98
C ASN A 42 3.14 11.26 -10.84
N SER A 43 2.59 10.66 -9.78
CA SER A 43 3.34 10.13 -8.64
C SER A 43 3.10 8.64 -8.38
N ASN A 44 2.34 7.97 -9.26
CA ASN A 44 1.98 6.56 -9.11
C ASN A 44 3.19 5.60 -9.13
N LEU A 45 4.31 6.04 -9.71
CA LEU A 45 5.56 5.26 -9.75
C LEU A 45 6.18 5.07 -8.36
N ASN A 46 5.86 5.92 -7.38
CA ASN A 46 6.44 5.82 -6.04
C ASN A 46 7.99 5.78 -6.05
N GLU A 47 8.61 6.61 -6.91
CA GLU A 47 10.04 6.48 -7.27
C GLU A 47 10.98 6.46 -6.08
N GLY A 48 10.68 7.23 -5.02
CA GLY A 48 11.49 7.27 -3.81
C GLY A 48 11.67 5.90 -3.16
N PHE A 49 10.66 5.03 -3.26
CA PHE A 49 10.63 3.70 -2.64
C PHE A 49 11.14 2.62 -3.59
N ILE A 50 10.78 2.69 -4.88
CA ILE A 50 11.33 1.75 -5.88
C ILE A 50 12.87 1.83 -5.92
N ARG A 51 13.43 3.04 -5.85
CA ARG A 51 14.89 3.25 -5.85
C ARG A 51 15.59 2.68 -4.61
N GLN A 52 14.85 2.37 -3.56
CA GLN A 52 15.34 1.74 -2.34
C GLN A 52 15.14 0.22 -2.33
N GLY A 53 14.55 -0.36 -3.39
CA GLY A 53 14.24 -1.78 -3.50
C GLY A 53 12.88 -2.18 -2.94
N VAL A 54 12.04 -1.22 -2.54
CA VAL A 54 10.67 -1.48 -2.10
C VAL A 54 9.80 -1.86 -3.29
N THR A 55 9.11 -2.99 -3.18
CA THR A 55 8.15 -3.46 -4.19
C THR A 55 6.72 -3.49 -3.66
N THR A 56 6.52 -3.42 -2.35
CA THR A 56 5.20 -3.41 -1.71
C THR A 56 5.17 -2.40 -0.59
N ILE A 57 4.13 -1.58 -0.55
CA ILE A 57 3.84 -0.69 0.57
C ILE A 57 2.56 -1.11 1.30
N VAL A 58 2.47 -0.79 2.59
CA VAL A 58 1.24 -0.86 3.37
C VAL A 58 0.86 0.56 3.80
N GLY A 59 -0.18 1.09 3.18
CA GLY A 59 -0.75 2.41 3.47
C GLY A 59 -1.75 2.41 4.63
N GLY A 60 -2.17 3.60 5.05
CA GLY A 60 -3.09 3.78 6.17
C GLY A 60 -2.55 3.49 7.59
N PRO A 61 -1.24 3.50 7.88
CA PRO A 61 -0.79 3.45 9.26
C PRO A 61 -1.29 4.67 10.05
N ASP A 62 -1.16 4.65 11.38
CA ASP A 62 -1.51 5.75 12.28
C ASP A 62 -3.00 6.16 12.27
N GLY A 63 -3.86 5.22 11.86
CA GLY A 63 -5.30 5.42 11.84
C GLY A 63 -5.78 6.19 10.61
N TYR A 64 -4.97 6.29 9.55
CA TYR A 64 -5.36 6.90 8.29
C TYR A 64 -5.97 5.90 7.29
N LEU A 65 -6.67 6.46 6.29
CA LEU A 65 -7.46 5.75 5.27
C LEU A 65 -8.75 5.10 5.78
N SER A 66 -9.89 5.74 5.52
CA SER A 66 -11.20 5.10 5.64
C SER A 66 -11.42 4.08 4.50
N PRO A 67 -12.42 3.20 4.61
CA PRO A 67 -12.83 2.35 3.50
C PRO A 67 -13.16 3.12 2.21
N VAL A 68 -13.69 4.34 2.32
CA VAL A 68 -13.98 5.20 1.16
C VAL A 68 -12.68 5.67 0.51
N GLU A 69 -11.70 6.10 1.32
CA GLU A 69 -10.37 6.49 0.82
C GLU A 69 -9.64 5.31 0.17
N ILE A 70 -9.72 4.11 0.76
CA ILE A 70 -9.15 2.88 0.20
C ILE A 70 -9.82 2.52 -1.13
N GLN A 71 -11.15 2.66 -1.23
CA GLN A 71 -11.87 2.40 -2.48
C GLN A 71 -11.43 3.38 -3.58
N LYS A 72 -11.33 4.67 -3.25
CA LYS A 72 -10.83 5.68 -4.19
C LYS A 72 -9.40 5.36 -4.66
N LEU A 73 -8.51 4.99 -3.73
CA LEU A 73 -7.16 4.57 -4.06
C LEU A 73 -7.18 3.38 -5.03
N LYS A 74 -7.94 2.34 -4.70
CA LYS A 74 -8.09 1.15 -5.55
C LYS A 74 -8.56 1.51 -6.96
N ASP A 75 -9.56 2.39 -7.08
CA ASP A 75 -10.11 2.81 -8.37
C ASP A 75 -9.09 3.59 -9.20
N SER A 76 -8.37 4.55 -8.58
CA SER A 76 -7.28 5.28 -9.24
C SER A 76 -6.16 4.34 -9.71
N LEU A 77 -5.76 3.38 -8.87
CA LEU A 77 -4.74 2.40 -9.24
C LEU A 77 -5.20 1.43 -10.33
N ALA A 78 -6.50 1.13 -10.41
CA ALA A 78 -7.05 0.34 -11.52
C ALA A 78 -7.01 1.11 -12.85
N GLU A 79 -7.10 2.44 -12.81
CA GLU A 79 -7.06 3.31 -13.99
C GLU A 79 -5.63 3.49 -14.52
N HIS A 80 -4.67 3.83 -13.65
CA HIS A 80 -3.32 4.22 -14.08
C HIS A 80 -2.18 3.36 -13.53
N GLY A 81 -2.48 2.33 -12.74
CA GLY A 81 -1.48 1.45 -12.13
C GLY A 81 -0.68 2.10 -11.00
N ALA A 82 0.21 1.32 -10.39
CA ALA A 82 1.17 1.74 -9.38
C ALA A 82 2.53 1.08 -9.65
N GLY A 83 3.61 1.79 -9.30
CA GLY A 83 4.97 1.24 -9.38
C GLY A 83 5.29 0.23 -8.28
N THR A 84 4.58 0.29 -7.15
CA THR A 84 4.66 -0.69 -6.05
C THR A 84 3.31 -1.41 -5.91
N ASN A 85 3.33 -2.64 -5.41
CA ASN A 85 2.12 -3.25 -4.87
C ASN A 85 1.62 -2.44 -3.66
N VAL A 86 0.31 -2.39 -3.48
CA VAL A 86 -0.30 -1.60 -2.40
C VAL A 86 -1.25 -2.46 -1.58
N ALA A 87 -0.98 -2.56 -0.29
CA ALA A 87 -1.92 -3.03 0.73
C ALA A 87 -2.29 -1.85 1.64
N CYS A 88 -3.37 -1.97 2.42
CA CYS A 88 -3.83 -0.92 3.32
C CYS A 88 -4.29 -1.49 4.66
N TYR A 89 -3.97 -0.79 5.74
CA TYR A 89 -4.75 -0.86 6.98
C TYR A 89 -6.02 -0.04 6.85
N VAL A 90 -7.03 -0.34 7.67
CA VAL A 90 -8.21 0.51 7.79
C VAL A 90 -8.05 1.45 8.98
N GLY A 91 -8.09 2.75 8.70
CA GLY A 91 -7.77 3.82 9.63
C GLY A 91 -8.88 4.15 10.62
N HIS A 92 -8.61 3.91 11.90
CA HIS A 92 -9.51 4.28 12.99
C HIS A 92 -9.84 5.78 13.02
N ASN A 93 -8.84 6.65 12.83
CA ASN A 93 -9.02 8.11 12.91
C ASN A 93 -9.83 8.62 11.71
N SER A 94 -9.60 8.09 10.51
CA SER A 94 -10.42 8.40 9.32
C SER A 94 -11.86 7.96 9.52
N ILE A 95 -12.10 6.73 10.02
CA ILE A 95 -13.47 6.24 10.31
C ILE A 95 -14.17 7.14 11.35
N ARG A 96 -13.48 7.50 12.44
CA ARG A 96 -14.04 8.43 13.44
C ARG A 96 -14.39 9.78 12.82
N SER A 97 -13.52 10.32 11.99
CA SER A 97 -13.76 11.61 11.32
C SER A 97 -14.94 11.52 10.35
N GLU A 98 -15.15 10.38 9.69
CA GLU A 98 -16.31 10.18 8.82
C GLU A 98 -17.63 10.06 9.58
N VAL A 99 -17.65 9.33 10.70
CA VAL A 99 -18.87 9.09 11.48
C VAL A 99 -19.19 10.27 12.40
N MET A 100 -18.19 10.79 13.12
CA MET A 100 -18.34 11.80 14.16
C MET A 100 -18.11 13.23 13.64
N LYS A 101 -17.64 13.40 12.40
CA LYS A 101 -17.37 14.71 11.77
C LYS A 101 -16.47 15.57 12.66
N ASN A 102 -16.77 16.86 12.84
CA ASN A 102 -15.96 17.81 13.65
C ASN A 102 -15.89 17.46 15.15
N ASP A 103 -16.69 16.51 15.62
CA ASP A 103 -16.81 16.12 17.02
C ASP A 103 -16.01 14.85 17.37
N PHE A 104 -15.07 14.45 16.49
CA PHE A 104 -14.31 13.20 16.60
C PHE A 104 -13.38 13.10 17.82
N LYS A 105 -13.21 14.15 18.62
CA LYS A 105 -12.27 14.19 19.77
C LYS A 105 -12.87 13.67 21.08
N ARG A 106 -14.19 13.59 21.21
CA ARG A 106 -14.86 13.02 22.41
C ARG A 106 -15.03 11.51 22.29
N ASP A 107 -15.49 10.85 23.34
CA ASP A 107 -15.89 9.45 23.25
C ASP A 107 -17.05 9.26 22.25
N ALA A 108 -17.00 8.14 21.51
CA ALA A 108 -18.05 7.79 20.58
C ALA A 108 -19.28 7.25 21.33
N THR A 109 -20.46 7.71 20.94
CA THR A 109 -21.72 7.16 21.41
C THR A 109 -21.90 5.71 20.94
N LYS A 110 -22.81 4.96 21.56
CA LYS A 110 -23.13 3.59 21.12
C LYS A 110 -23.59 3.54 19.66
N ASN A 111 -24.32 4.56 19.20
CA ASN A 111 -24.79 4.63 17.82
C ASN A 111 -23.61 4.83 16.84
N GLU A 112 -22.71 5.77 17.13
CA GLU A 112 -21.51 6.01 16.31
C GLU A 112 -20.59 4.80 16.31
N LEU A 113 -20.40 4.13 17.45
CA LEU A 113 -19.64 2.87 17.51
C LEU A 113 -20.24 1.79 16.59
N ASN A 114 -21.57 1.67 16.55
CA ASN A 114 -22.24 0.73 15.65
C ASN A 114 -22.05 1.12 14.17
N GLN A 115 -22.11 2.41 13.84
CA GLN A 115 -21.82 2.90 12.49
C GLN A 115 -20.36 2.61 12.09
N MET A 116 -19.39 2.92 12.95
CA MET A 116 -17.97 2.61 12.68
C MET A 116 -17.73 1.12 12.47
N ARG A 117 -18.41 0.24 13.23
CA ARG A 117 -18.33 -1.22 13.03
C ARG A 117 -18.85 -1.67 11.67
N THR A 118 -19.87 -1.00 11.11
CA THR A 118 -20.36 -1.36 9.76
C THR A 118 -19.38 -1.04 8.65
N MET A 119 -18.37 -0.21 8.92
CA MET A 119 -17.37 0.19 7.94
C MET A 119 -16.18 -0.78 7.86
N VAL A 120 -16.01 -1.70 8.80
CA VAL A 120 -14.81 -2.57 8.92
C VAL A 120 -15.13 -4.07 8.90
N LYS A 121 -16.23 -4.47 8.26
CA LYS A 121 -16.67 -5.88 8.19
C LYS A 121 -16.03 -6.63 7.04
#